data_AF-A0A172XXJ4-F1
#
_entry.id   AF-A0A172XXJ4-F1
#
_cell.length_a   1.000
_cell.length_b   1.000
_cell.length_c   1.000
_cell.angle_alpha   90.00
_cell.angle_beta   90.00
_cell.angle_gamma   90.00
#
_symmetry.space_group_name_H-M   'P 1'
#
loop_
_entity.id
_entity.type
_entity.pdbx_description
1 polymer ?
#
loop_
_entity_poly.entity_id
_entity_poly.type
_entity_poly.pdbx_seq_one_letter_code
_entity_poly.pdbx_strand_id
1 'polypeptide(L)'
;MTAEQIKIKVKEAYENVDSGDFLQLKIKQQVELHRINFKRFKEVYPDKDFEYWKYYNEAMNINSTNNQEIMAMGIYFLALDEFKPDD
;
A
#
# COMPACT_ATOMS: atom_id res chain seq x y z
N MET A 1 -14.79 -3.56 0.11
CA MET A 1 -13.92 -4.21 -0.91
C MET A 1 -12.70 -4.76 -0.19
N THR A 2 -12.04 -5.80 -0.69
CA THR A 2 -10.77 -6.27 -0.11
C THR A 2 -9.59 -5.41 -0.61
N ALA A 3 -8.47 -5.43 0.11
CA ALA A 3 -7.22 -4.80 -0.34
C ALA A 3 -6.82 -5.30 -1.74
N GLU A 4 -6.94 -6.61 -2.00
CA GLU A 4 -6.66 -7.20 -3.31
C GLU A 4 -7.56 -6.65 -4.42
N GLN A 5 -8.87 -6.53 -4.18
CA GLN A 5 -9.80 -5.94 -5.15
C GLN A 5 -9.45 -4.49 -5.49
N ILE A 6 -8.92 -3.73 -4.52
CA ILE A 6 -8.52 -2.34 -4.73
C ILE A 6 -7.22 -2.27 -5.53
N LYS A 7 -6.23 -3.11 -5.21
CA LYS A 7 -4.97 -3.22 -5.96
C LYS A 7 -5.23 -3.51 -7.44
N ILE A 8 -6.11 -4.46 -7.73
CA ILE A 8 -6.51 -4.82 -9.11
C ILE A 8 -7.13 -3.60 -9.81
N LYS A 9 -8.14 -2.97 -9.21
CA LYS A 9 -8.80 -1.79 -9.79
C LYS A 9 -7.82 -0.65 -10.10
N VAL A 10 -6.85 -0.42 -9.23
CA VAL A 10 -5.83 0.62 -9.45
C VAL A 10 -4.90 0.26 -10.60
N LYS A 11 -4.43 -0.98 -10.69
CA LYS A 11 -3.61 -1.43 -11.84
C LYS A 11 -4.36 -1.25 -13.15
N GLU A 12 -5.60 -1.74 -13.23
CA GLU A 12 -6.45 -1.61 -14.41
C GLU A 12 -6.69 -0.13 -14.78
N ALA A 13 -6.90 0.74 -13.80
CA ALA A 13 -7.09 2.17 -14.05
C ALA A 13 -5.87 2.84 -14.70
N TYR A 14 -4.64 2.39 -14.40
CA TYR A 14 -3.40 2.95 -14.96
C TYR A 14 -2.94 2.26 -16.26
N GLU A 15 -3.29 0.98 -16.47
CA GLU A 15 -3.04 0.27 -17.72
C GLU A 15 -3.85 0.85 -18.89
N ASN A 16 -5.11 1.24 -18.64
CA ASN A 16 -6.00 1.79 -19.66
C ASN A 16 -5.62 3.19 -20.19
N VAL A 17 -4.62 3.85 -19.59
CA VAL A 17 -4.21 5.22 -19.92
C VAL A 17 -2.70 5.34 -20.18
N ASP A 18 -2.01 4.23 -20.45
CA ASP A 18 -0.56 4.19 -20.74
C ASP A 18 0.30 4.98 -19.73
N SER A 19 -0.01 4.83 -18.43
CA SER A 19 0.67 5.57 -17.35
C SER A 19 1.26 4.67 -16.28
N GLY A 20 1.68 3.46 -16.69
CA GLY A 20 2.36 2.50 -15.82
C GLY A 20 3.58 3.09 -15.12
N ASP A 21 4.38 3.91 -15.81
CA ASP A 21 5.55 4.59 -15.22
C ASP A 21 5.17 5.57 -14.11
N PHE A 22 4.03 6.26 -14.25
CA PHE A 22 3.55 7.17 -13.21
C PHE A 22 3.05 6.39 -11.99
N LEU A 23 2.31 5.29 -12.20
CA LEU A 23 1.92 4.40 -11.12
C LEU A 23 3.14 3.88 -10.36
N GLN A 24 4.15 3.40 -11.09
CA GLN A 24 5.41 2.91 -10.51
C GLN A 24 6.15 3.99 -9.72
N LEU A 25 6.18 5.23 -10.21
CA LEU A 25 6.73 6.36 -9.46
C LEU A 25 5.98 6.58 -8.13
N LYS A 26 4.65 6.51 -8.16
CA LYS A 26 3.82 6.69 -6.96
C LYS A 26 4.00 5.56 -5.95
N ILE A 27 4.10 4.33 -6.43
CA ILE A 27 4.40 3.15 -5.58
C ILE A 27 5.74 3.35 -4.88
N LYS A 28 6.80 3.72 -5.60
CA LYS A 28 8.13 3.99 -5.01
C LYS A 28 8.10 5.09 -3.93
N GLN A 29 7.37 6.18 -4.17
CA GLN A 29 7.21 7.24 -3.17
C GLN A 29 6.54 6.71 -1.89
N GLN A 30 5.56 5.84 -2.06
CA GLN A 30 4.79 5.28 -0.96
C GLN A 30 5.53 4.15 -0.23
N VAL A 31 6.45 3.43 -0.89
CA VAL A 31 7.38 2.48 -0.25
C VAL A 31 8.26 3.20 0.78
N GLU A 32 8.77 4.39 0.47
CA GLU A 32 9.55 5.18 1.42
C GLU A 32 8.72 5.62 2.64
N LEU A 33 7.43 5.89 2.45
CA LEU A 33 6.51 6.16 3.56
C LEU A 33 6.28 4.91 4.41
N HIS A 34 6.15 3.73 3.80
CA HIS A 34 6.09 2.46 4.52
C HIS A 34 7.35 2.20 5.34
N ARG A 35 8.53 2.49 4.80
CA ARG A 35 9.81 2.37 5.52
C ARG A 35 9.81 3.20 6.81
N ILE A 36 9.39 4.47 6.73
CA ILE A 36 9.31 5.36 7.89
C ILE A 36 8.25 4.89 8.89
N ASN A 37 7.08 4.50 8.41
CA ASN A 37 5.97 4.07 9.26
C ASN A 37 6.25 2.73 9.95
N PHE A 38 6.87 1.77 9.24
CA PHE A 38 7.26 0.49 9.81
C PHE A 38 8.33 0.66 10.88
N LYS A 39 9.32 1.55 10.68
CA LYS A 39 10.29 1.88 11.72
C LYS A 39 9.61 2.39 13.00
N ARG A 40 8.67 3.33 12.88
CA ARG A 40 7.88 3.85 14.01
C ARG A 40 7.01 2.77 14.65
N PHE A 41 6.43 1.90 13.83
CA PHE A 41 5.66 0.76 14.30
C PHE A 41 6.52 -0.17 15.17
N LYS A 42 7.75 -0.48 14.74
CA LYS A 42 8.71 -1.30 15.51
C LYS A 42 9.16 -0.64 16.80
N GLU A 43 9.18 0.69 16.90
CA GLU A 43 9.46 1.40 18.15
C GLU A 43 8.35 1.18 19.20
N VAL A 44 7.11 0.99 18.76
CA VAL A 44 5.94 0.75 19.63
C VAL A 44 5.69 -0.74 19.87
N TYR A 45 5.91 -1.56 18.83
CA TYR A 45 5.64 -2.99 18.79
C TYR A 45 6.91 -3.75 18.38
N PRO A 46 7.95 -3.79 19.23
CA PRO A 46 9.25 -4.33 18.89
C PRO A 46 9.25 -5.84 18.61
N ASP A 47 8.27 -6.57 19.15
CA ASP A 47 8.08 -8.01 18.96
C ASP A 47 7.33 -8.38 17.68
N LYS A 48 6.70 -7.42 17.00
CA LYS A 48 5.93 -7.67 15.78
C LYS A 48 6.80 -7.58 14.55
N ASP A 49 6.56 -8.46 13.60
CA ASP A 49 7.28 -8.54 12.33
C ASP A 49 6.52 -7.81 11.22
N PHE A 50 7.07 -7.89 10.01
CA PHE A 50 6.49 -7.29 8.83
C PHE A 50 5.17 -7.95 8.43
N GLU A 51 5.03 -9.26 8.61
CA GLU A 51 3.78 -9.98 8.30
C GLU A 51 2.62 -9.47 9.16
N TYR A 52 2.86 -9.24 10.45
CA TYR A 52 1.86 -8.61 11.31
C TYR A 52 1.53 -7.18 10.85
N TRP A 53 2.54 -6.37 10.50
CA TRP A 53 2.31 -5.02 9.97
C TRP A 53 1.47 -5.05 8.69
N LYS A 54 1.75 -6.00 7.79
CA LYS A 54 1.00 -6.17 6.54
C LYS A 54 -0.44 -6.53 6.82
N TYR A 55 -0.66 -7.54 7.66
CA TYR A 55 -2.00 -7.94 8.10
C TYR A 55 -2.78 -6.77 8.72
N TYR A 56 -2.15 -6.00 9.61
CA TYR A 56 -2.78 -4.85 10.27
C TYR A 56 -3.26 -3.79 9.26
N ASN A 57 -2.44 -3.50 8.24
CA ASN A 57 -2.78 -2.52 7.21
C ASN A 57 -3.85 -3.03 6.24
N GLU A 58 -3.79 -4.30 5.84
CA GLU A 58 -4.79 -4.88 4.93
C GLU A 58 -6.13 -5.17 5.62
N ALA A 59 -6.13 -5.37 6.93
CA ALA A 59 -7.34 -5.55 7.74
C ALA A 59 -8.09 -4.23 8.01
N MET A 60 -7.56 -3.07 7.57
CA MET A 60 -8.29 -1.81 7.64
C MET A 60 -9.61 -1.92 6.87
N ASN A 61 -10.70 -1.45 7.50
CA ASN A 61 -12.03 -1.57 6.92
C ASN A 61 -12.20 -0.60 5.74
N ILE A 62 -12.08 -1.12 4.50
CA ILE A 62 -12.12 -0.29 3.30
C ILE A 62 -13.54 -0.23 2.71
N ASN A 63 -14.29 0.79 3.14
CA ASN A 63 -15.66 1.06 2.69
C ASN A 63 -15.80 2.40 1.96
N SER A 64 -14.72 2.97 1.42
CA SER A 64 -14.81 4.18 0.62
C SER A 64 -15.45 3.92 -0.75
N THR A 65 -16.32 4.84 -1.16
CA THR A 65 -16.87 4.96 -2.52
C THR A 65 -16.24 6.11 -3.31
N ASN A 66 -15.33 6.86 -2.69
CA ASN A 66 -14.61 7.96 -3.33
C ASN A 66 -13.45 7.40 -4.16
N ASN A 67 -13.46 7.66 -5.47
CA ASN A 67 -12.42 7.15 -6.37
C ASN A 67 -11.02 7.63 -5.99
N GLN A 68 -10.84 8.87 -5.54
CA GLN A 68 -9.51 9.37 -5.14
C GLN A 68 -8.97 8.62 -3.93
N GLU A 69 -9.83 8.35 -2.94
CA GLU A 69 -9.45 7.55 -1.77
C GLU A 69 -9.14 6.11 -2.16
N ILE A 70 -9.94 5.51 -3.05
CA ILE A 70 -9.70 4.16 -3.58
C ILE A 70 -8.35 4.10 -4.30
N MET A 71 -8.02 5.10 -5.13
CA MET A 71 -6.72 5.19 -5.81
C MET A 71 -5.57 5.32 -4.81
N ALA A 72 -5.70 6.19 -3.81
CA ALA A 72 -4.68 6.39 -2.78
C ALA A 72 -4.45 5.09 -1.97
N MET A 73 -5.54 4.41 -1.57
CA MET A 73 -5.47 3.13 -0.86
C MET A 73 -4.83 2.04 -1.73
N GLY A 74 -5.15 1.96 -3.02
CA GLY A 74 -4.54 0.96 -3.89
C GLY A 74 -3.05 1.21 -4.08
N ILE A 75 -2.62 2.45 -4.30
CA ILE A 75 -1.19 2.79 -4.35
C ILE A 75 -0.50 2.44 -3.02
N TYR A 76 -1.16 2.70 -1.88
CA TYR A 76 -0.68 2.32 -0.56
C TYR A 76 -0.47 0.81 -0.42
N PHE A 77 -1.46 -0.01 -0.79
CA PHE A 77 -1.35 -1.46 -0.69
C PHE A 77 -0.36 -2.06 -1.70
N LEU A 78 -0.27 -1.50 -2.92
CA LEU A 78 0.74 -1.91 -3.89
C LEU A 78 2.15 -1.61 -3.39
N ALA A 79 2.36 -0.46 -2.76
CA ALA A 79 3.63 -0.13 -2.14
C ALA A 79 3.94 -1.00 -0.92
N LEU A 80 2.92 -1.45 -0.19
CA LEU A 80 3.11 -2.40 0.92
C LEU A 80 3.61 -3.76 0.40
N ASP A 81 3.13 -4.20 -0.77
CA ASP A 81 3.62 -5.43 -1.41
C ASP A 81 5.07 -5.33 -1.91
N GLU A 82 5.52 -4.13 -2.32
CA GLU A 82 6.90 -3.90 -2.79
C GLU A 82 7.89 -3.58 -1.66
N PHE A 83 7.39 -3.15 -0.50
CA PHE A 83 8.23 -2.80 0.64
C PHE A 83 8.91 -4.03 1.22
N LYS A 84 10.24 -3.95 1.32
CA LYS A 84 11.11 -4.94 1.95
C LYS A 84 11.82 -4.27 3.11
N PRO A 85 11.40 -4.51 4.37
CA PRO A 85 12.12 -3.98 5.51
C PRO A 85 13.52 -4.60 5.56
N ASP A 86 14.49 -3.81 5.98
CA ASP A 86 15.81 -4.32 6.34
C ASP A 86 15.63 -5.08 7.68
N ASP A 87 15.99 -6.36 7.72
CA ASP A 87 15.88 -7.25 8.89
C ASP A 87 16.59 -6.69 10.15
#